data_AF-A0A1F2PE49-F1
#
_entry.id   AF-A0A1F2PE49-F1
#
_cell.length_a   1.000
_cell.length_b   1.000
_cell.length_c   1.000
_cell.angle_alpha   90.00
_cell.angle_beta   90.00
_cell.angle_gamma   90.00
#
_symmetry.space_group_name_H-M   'P 1'
#
loop_
_entity.id
_entity.type
_entity.pdbx_description
1 polymer ?
#
loop_
_entity_poly.entity_id
_entity_poly.type
_entity_poly.pdbx_seq_one_letter_code
_entity_poly.pdbx_strand_id
1 'polypeptide(L)'
;MDKDPTFINNLLTSPLWSFLSAFLGIAAMFFRYKWKDSAKAAEKYTFLFKNYKLVGELEKSSDNLAIQLCKQAKFVITTKVLDPIKINDIRILISDIKRFEIILSLEEIDSLEIIEKIIKNPKPDFDALNDHLIKLSGNLKKERMYHHDYYFATKKTTNFKAN
;
A
#
# COMPACT_ATOMS: atom_id res chain seq x y z
N MET A 1 32.49 49.22 8.58
CA MET A 1 32.12 48.69 7.25
C MET A 1 30.66 49.06 7.04
N ASP A 2 30.43 50.22 6.43
CA ASP A 2 29.10 50.65 6.03
C ASP A 2 28.66 49.78 4.86
N LYS A 3 27.52 49.08 5.00
CA LYS A 3 26.96 48.30 3.89
C LYS A 3 26.31 49.29 2.93
N ASP A 4 26.95 49.53 1.78
CA ASP A 4 26.42 50.45 0.76
C ASP A 4 25.00 50.02 0.35
N PRO A 5 23.96 50.82 0.67
CA PRO A 5 22.57 50.46 0.40
C PRO A 5 22.30 50.33 -1.10
N THR A 6 23.09 50.99 -1.93
CA THR A 6 23.04 50.98 -3.40
C THR A 6 23.35 49.59 -3.98
N PHE A 7 24.29 48.85 -3.39
CA PHE A 7 24.63 47.50 -3.85
C PHE A 7 23.50 46.51 -3.56
N ILE A 8 22.94 46.55 -2.34
CA ILE A 8 21.81 45.69 -1.95
C ILE A 8 20.59 46.00 -2.82
N ASN A 9 20.29 47.28 -3.05
CA ASN A 9 19.14 47.67 -3.84
C ASN A 9 19.28 47.23 -5.31
N ASN A 10 20.46 47.43 -5.92
CA ASN A 10 20.73 46.97 -7.29
C ASN A 10 20.68 45.44 -7.43
N LEU A 11 21.12 44.70 -6.41
CA LEU A 11 21.02 43.24 -6.38
C LEU A 11 19.56 42.78 -6.31
N LEU A 12 18.75 43.37 -5.43
CA LEU A 12 17.34 43.01 -5.24
C LEU A 12 16.47 43.34 -6.46
N THR A 13 16.79 44.41 -7.19
CA THR A 13 16.11 44.78 -8.44
C THR A 13 16.70 44.09 -9.68
N SER A 14 17.77 43.30 -9.53
CA SER A 14 18.41 42.65 -10.67
C SER A 14 17.55 41.50 -11.22
N PRO A 15 17.65 41.23 -12.53
CA PRO A 15 17.04 40.04 -13.13
C PRO A 15 17.49 38.75 -12.42
N LEU A 16 18.75 38.69 -11.97
CA LEU A 16 19.32 37.54 -11.25
C LEU A 16 18.55 37.24 -9.95
N TRP A 17 18.22 38.26 -9.16
CA TRP A 17 17.45 38.08 -7.93
C TRP A 17 16.00 37.67 -8.20
N SER A 18 15.42 38.16 -9.29
CA SER A 18 14.08 37.75 -9.73
C SER A 18 14.05 36.28 -10.16
N PHE A 19 15.05 35.83 -10.93
CA PHE A 19 15.22 34.42 -11.28
C PHE A 19 15.48 33.54 -10.06
N LEU A 20 16.35 33.96 -9.14
CA LEU A 20 16.63 33.23 -7.91
C LEU A 20 15.39 33.12 -7.02
N SER A 21 14.62 34.20 -6.87
CA SER A 21 13.37 34.21 -6.10
C SER A 21 12.31 33.31 -6.72
N ALA A 22 12.17 33.33 -8.05
CA ALA A 22 11.27 32.42 -8.76
C ALA A 22 11.68 30.96 -8.58
N PHE A 23 12.98 30.66 -8.70
CA PHE A 23 13.52 29.31 -8.52
C PHE A 23 13.32 28.81 -7.08
N LEU A 24 13.60 29.65 -6.07
CA LEU A 24 13.34 29.34 -4.66
C LEU A 24 11.84 29.13 -4.39
N GLY A 25 10.98 29.93 -5.01
CA GLY A 25 9.52 29.77 -4.93
C GLY A 25 9.06 28.43 -5.50
N ILE A 26 9.58 28.02 -6.66
CA ILE A 26 9.32 26.70 -7.27
C ILE A 26 9.85 25.58 -6.37
N ALA A 27 11.08 25.69 -5.87
CA ALA A 27 11.66 24.70 -4.97
C ALA A 27 10.84 24.54 -3.68
N ALA A 28 10.43 25.65 -3.05
CA ALA A 28 9.57 25.66 -1.87
C ALA A 28 8.20 25.01 -2.15
N MET A 29 7.63 25.23 -3.33
CA MET A 29 6.40 24.57 -3.76
C MET A 29 6.59 23.05 -3.90
N PHE A 30 7.68 22.60 -4.50
CA PHE A 30 8.04 21.18 -4.58
C PHE A 30 8.27 20.55 -3.20
N PHE A 31 8.98 21.25 -2.30
CA PHE A 31 9.17 20.78 -0.92
C PHE A 31 7.84 20.66 -0.17
N ARG A 32 6.95 21.65 -0.31
CA ARG A 32 5.62 21.62 0.32
C ARG A 32 4.77 20.47 -0.21
N TYR A 33 4.86 20.18 -1.51
CA TYR A 33 4.18 19.04 -2.11
C TYR A 33 4.72 17.71 -1.54
N LYS A 34 6.05 17.52 -1.56
CA LYS A 34 6.68 16.32 -0.96
C LYS A 34 6.35 16.17 0.52
N TRP A 35 6.34 17.26 1.28
CA TRP A 35 5.96 17.24 2.69
C TRP A 35 4.52 16.78 2.91
N LYS A 36 3.57 17.27 2.09
CA LYS A 36 2.17 16.82 2.16
C LYS A 36 2.04 15.32 1.86
N ASP A 37 2.78 14.82 0.88
CA ASP A 37 2.78 13.39 0.55
C ASP A 37 3.38 12.55 1.69
N SER A 38 4.49 13.00 2.28
CA SER A 38 5.10 12.35 3.45
C SER A 38 4.19 12.38 4.68
N ALA A 39 3.46 13.49 4.91
CA ALA A 39 2.51 13.59 6.02
C ALA A 39 1.34 12.60 5.85
N LYS A 40 0.77 12.51 4.65
CA LYS A 40 -0.27 11.51 4.33
C LYS A 40 0.24 10.08 4.51
N ALA A 41 1.47 9.80 4.11
CA ALA A 41 2.09 8.50 4.31
C ALA A 41 2.23 8.19 5.82
N ALA A 42 2.73 9.13 6.61
CA ALA A 42 2.86 8.98 8.06
C ALA A 42 1.50 8.76 8.78
N GLU A 43 0.45 9.46 8.36
CA GLU A 43 -0.91 9.25 8.85
C GLU A 43 -1.41 7.82 8.53
N LYS A 44 -1.20 7.35 7.28
CA LYS A 44 -1.54 5.98 6.87
C LYS A 44 -0.80 4.95 7.73
N TYR A 45 0.51 5.09 7.93
CA TYR A 45 1.28 4.17 8.77
C TYR A 45 0.83 4.18 10.22
N THR A 46 0.51 5.36 10.76
CA THR A 46 -0.03 5.50 12.13
C THR A 46 -1.36 4.79 12.27
N PHE A 47 -2.24 4.90 11.27
CA PHE A 47 -3.51 4.20 11.23
C PHE A 47 -3.33 2.68 11.21
N LEU A 48 -2.47 2.16 10.33
CA LEU A 48 -2.20 0.73 10.26
C LEU A 48 -1.57 0.20 11.56
N PHE A 49 -0.66 0.95 12.18
CA PHE A 49 -0.04 0.59 13.45
C PHE A 49 -1.07 0.49 14.59
N LYS A 50 -2.01 1.44 14.68
CA LYS A 50 -3.11 1.37 15.66
C LYS A 50 -4.00 0.15 15.46
N ASN A 51 -4.07 -0.38 14.24
CA ASN A 51 -4.89 -1.54 13.87
C ASN A 51 -4.07 -2.82 13.62
N TYR A 52 -2.84 -2.93 14.15
CA TYR A 52 -1.90 -4.00 13.82
C TYR A 52 -2.44 -5.44 14.02
N LYS A 53 -3.33 -5.66 15.01
CA LYS A 53 -3.97 -6.98 15.21
C LYS A 53 -4.86 -7.36 14.03
N LEU A 54 -5.69 -6.43 13.56
CA LEU A 54 -6.55 -6.63 12.40
C LEU A 54 -5.72 -6.80 11.12
N VAL A 55 -4.62 -6.06 11.00
CA VAL A 55 -3.65 -6.21 9.90
C VAL A 55 -3.07 -7.63 9.88
N GLY A 56 -2.65 -8.17 11.04
CA GLY A 56 -2.11 -9.53 11.12
C GLY A 56 -3.15 -10.62 10.83
N GLU A 57 -4.41 -10.44 11.23
CA GLU A 57 -5.50 -11.35 10.87
C GLU A 57 -5.80 -11.32 9.37
N LEU A 58 -5.74 -10.13 8.76
CA LEU A 58 -5.89 -9.94 7.33
C LEU A 58 -4.74 -10.59 6.55
N GLU A 59 -3.49 -10.43 6.98
CA GLU A 59 -2.33 -11.10 6.38
C GLU A 59 -2.48 -12.63 6.42
N LYS A 60 -2.83 -13.19 7.58
CA LYS A 60 -3.04 -14.64 7.72
C LYS A 60 -4.18 -15.15 6.84
N SER A 61 -5.29 -14.43 6.79
CA SER A 61 -6.44 -14.79 5.93
C SER A 61 -6.08 -14.73 4.45
N SER A 62 -5.25 -13.75 4.09
CA SER A 62 -4.73 -13.56 2.74
C SER A 62 -3.77 -14.67 2.31
N ASP A 63 -2.86 -15.09 3.17
CA ASP A 63 -1.95 -16.20 2.91
C ASP A 63 -2.72 -17.52 2.78
N ASN A 64 -3.71 -17.75 3.64
CA ASN A 64 -4.60 -18.91 3.53
C ASN A 64 -5.38 -18.91 2.21
N LEU A 65 -5.90 -17.75 1.79
CA LEU A 65 -6.56 -17.59 0.50
C LEU A 65 -5.59 -17.97 -0.63
N ALA A 66 -4.39 -17.41 -0.65
CA ALA A 66 -3.37 -17.71 -1.66
C ALA A 66 -3.03 -19.22 -1.74
N ILE A 67 -2.91 -19.90 -0.59
CA ILE A 67 -2.65 -21.35 -0.53
C ILE A 67 -3.79 -22.16 -1.14
N GLN A 68 -5.04 -21.88 -0.75
CA GLN A 68 -6.19 -22.64 -1.26
C GLN A 68 -6.42 -22.42 -2.75
N LEU A 69 -6.18 -21.20 -3.23
CA LEU A 69 -6.25 -20.88 -4.64
C LEU A 69 -5.16 -21.58 -5.45
N CYS A 70 -3.93 -21.67 -4.95
CA CYS A 70 -2.85 -22.42 -5.60
C CYS A 70 -3.20 -23.92 -5.72
N LYS A 71 -3.83 -24.49 -4.68
CA LYS A 71 -4.34 -25.87 -4.73
C LYS A 71 -5.48 -26.04 -5.75
N GLN A 72 -6.32 -25.01 -5.92
CA GLN A 72 -7.38 -25.01 -6.92
C GLN A 72 -6.83 -24.94 -8.34
N ALA A 73 -5.88 -24.03 -8.60
CA ALA A 73 -5.24 -23.89 -9.91
C ALA A 73 -4.58 -25.20 -10.36
N LYS A 74 -3.81 -25.85 -9.47
CA LYS A 74 -3.20 -27.16 -9.75
C LYS A 74 -4.24 -28.24 -10.07
N PHE A 75 -5.38 -28.23 -9.37
CA PHE A 75 -6.45 -29.17 -9.63
C PHE A 75 -7.12 -28.95 -10.98
N VAL A 76 -7.37 -27.69 -11.34
CA VAL A 76 -7.99 -27.31 -12.62
C VAL A 76 -7.08 -27.68 -13.80
N ILE A 77 -5.76 -27.46 -13.71
CA ILE A 77 -4.80 -27.88 -14.76
C ILE A 77 -4.93 -29.38 -15.04
N THR A 78 -5.07 -30.19 -13.99
CA THR A 78 -5.13 -31.65 -14.10
C THR A 78 -6.51 -32.15 -14.55
N THR A 79 -7.59 -31.55 -14.05
CA THR A 79 -8.95 -32.11 -14.15
C THR A 79 -9.87 -31.33 -15.07
N LYS A 80 -9.51 -30.10 -15.43
CA LYS A 80 -10.32 -29.13 -16.20
C LYS A 80 -11.69 -28.84 -15.57
N VAL A 81 -11.85 -29.09 -14.28
CA VAL A 81 -13.06 -28.80 -13.51
C VAL A 81 -12.73 -28.08 -12.21
N LEU A 82 -13.72 -27.37 -11.70
CA LEU A 82 -13.65 -26.76 -10.38
C LEU A 82 -13.87 -27.82 -9.31
N ASP A 83 -12.94 -27.94 -8.37
CA ASP A 83 -13.19 -28.63 -7.11
C ASP A 83 -14.20 -27.81 -6.28
N PRO A 84 -15.42 -28.34 -6.03
CA PRO A 84 -16.47 -27.62 -5.32
C PRO A 84 -16.12 -27.37 -3.84
N ILE A 85 -15.31 -28.23 -3.22
CA ILE A 85 -14.90 -28.10 -1.81
C ILE A 85 -13.95 -26.91 -1.69
N LYS A 86 -12.92 -26.85 -2.55
CA LYS A 86 -11.95 -25.76 -2.54
C LYS A 86 -12.55 -24.42 -2.93
N ILE A 87 -13.51 -24.38 -3.86
CA ILE A 87 -14.24 -23.14 -4.15
C ILE A 87 -14.98 -22.61 -2.94
N ASN A 88 -15.57 -23.49 -2.12
CA ASN A 88 -16.25 -23.06 -0.91
C ASN A 88 -15.27 -22.45 0.10
N ASP A 89 -14.11 -23.08 0.31
CA ASP A 89 -13.04 -22.54 1.17
C ASP A 89 -12.57 -21.17 0.69
N ILE A 90 -12.38 -21.01 -0.62
CA ILE A 90 -12.00 -19.73 -1.24
C ILE A 90 -13.07 -18.66 -0.97
N ARG A 91 -14.37 -18.99 -1.11
CA ARG A 91 -15.47 -18.05 -0.85
C ARG A 91 -15.51 -17.60 0.61
N ILE A 92 -15.30 -18.51 1.54
CA ILE A 92 -15.21 -18.19 2.98
C ILE A 92 -14.06 -17.23 3.22
N LEU A 93 -12.88 -17.53 2.68
CA LEU A 93 -11.68 -16.71 2.85
C LEU A 93 -11.83 -15.30 2.22
N ILE A 94 -12.49 -15.18 1.07
CA ILE A 94 -12.83 -13.88 0.48
C ILE A 94 -13.78 -13.10 1.39
N SER A 95 -14.81 -13.76 1.94
CA SER A 95 -15.72 -13.12 2.88
C SER A 95 -15.02 -12.67 4.16
N ASP A 96 -14.05 -13.43 4.64
CA ASP A 96 -13.26 -13.07 5.81
C ASP A 96 -12.38 -11.85 5.53
N ILE A 97 -11.72 -11.79 4.37
CA ILE A 97 -10.92 -10.62 3.95
C ILE A 97 -11.79 -9.37 3.79
N LYS A 98 -12.99 -9.49 3.22
CA LYS A 98 -13.92 -8.36 3.03
C LYS A 98 -14.34 -7.69 4.33
N ARG A 99 -14.32 -8.40 5.47
CA ARG A 99 -14.60 -7.79 6.79
C ARG A 99 -13.59 -6.72 7.17
N PHE A 100 -12.41 -6.71 6.54
CA PHE A 100 -11.35 -5.74 6.75
C PHE A 100 -11.36 -4.60 5.73
N GLU A 101 -12.49 -4.31 5.06
CA GLU A 101 -12.63 -3.28 4.03
C GLU A 101 -12.05 -1.91 4.45
N ILE A 102 -12.15 -1.55 5.73
CA ILE A 102 -11.59 -0.30 6.28
C ILE A 102 -10.05 -0.21 6.22
N ILE A 103 -9.37 -1.35 6.03
CA ILE A 103 -7.91 -1.50 5.94
C ILE A 103 -7.48 -1.81 4.50
N LEU A 104 -8.39 -2.29 3.65
CA LEU A 104 -8.08 -2.62 2.27
C LEU A 104 -7.86 -1.35 1.45
N SER A 105 -6.89 -1.40 0.53
CA SER A 105 -6.76 -0.36 -0.48
C SER A 105 -7.77 -0.58 -1.62
N LEU A 106 -8.04 0.48 -2.39
CA LEU A 106 -8.96 0.38 -3.53
C LEU A 106 -8.53 -0.69 -4.53
N GLU A 107 -7.23 -0.84 -4.78
CA GLU A 107 -6.70 -1.87 -5.69
C GLU A 107 -6.93 -3.30 -5.18
N GLU A 108 -6.94 -3.48 -3.86
CA GLU A 108 -7.22 -4.77 -3.23
C GLU A 108 -8.72 -5.10 -3.30
N ILE A 109 -9.57 -4.11 -3.06
CA ILE A 109 -11.03 -4.23 -3.21
C ILE A 109 -11.38 -4.58 -4.64
N ASP A 110 -10.84 -3.86 -5.63
CA ASP A 110 -11.06 -4.12 -7.06
C ASP A 110 -10.64 -5.55 -7.43
N SER A 111 -9.49 -6.01 -6.94
CA SER A 111 -9.01 -7.37 -7.19
C SER A 111 -9.95 -8.41 -6.58
N LEU A 112 -10.41 -8.22 -5.33
CA LEU A 112 -11.37 -9.11 -4.68
C LEU A 112 -12.70 -9.20 -5.43
N GLU A 113 -13.22 -8.10 -5.95
CA GLU A 113 -14.44 -8.10 -6.74
C GLU A 113 -14.32 -8.90 -8.04
N ILE A 114 -13.19 -8.78 -8.73
CA ILE A 114 -12.93 -9.51 -9.97
C ILE A 114 -12.81 -11.00 -9.70
N ILE A 115 -12.09 -11.38 -8.63
CA ILE A 115 -11.98 -12.77 -8.19
C ILE A 115 -13.37 -13.36 -7.92
N GLU A 116 -14.23 -12.64 -7.19
CA GLU A 116 -15.60 -13.10 -6.93
C GLU A 116 -16.43 -13.27 -8.21
N LYS A 117 -16.33 -12.33 -9.15
CA LYS A 117 -17.03 -12.41 -10.44
C LYS A 117 -16.61 -13.66 -11.20
N ILE A 118 -15.31 -13.97 -11.23
CA ILE A 118 -14.79 -15.14 -11.93
C ILE A 118 -15.24 -16.45 -11.27
N ILE A 119 -15.21 -16.54 -9.94
CA ILE A 119 -15.62 -17.76 -9.19
C ILE A 119 -17.14 -18.01 -9.26
N LYS A 120 -17.95 -16.96 -9.46
CA LYS A 120 -19.40 -17.08 -9.68
C LYS A 120 -19.76 -17.49 -11.11
N ASN A 121 -18.81 -17.41 -12.05
CA ASN A 121 -19.05 -17.75 -13.45
C ASN A 121 -19.12 -19.28 -13.64
N PRO A 122 -20.14 -19.82 -14.34
CA PRO A 122 -20.21 -21.24 -14.68
C PRO A 122 -19.05 -21.73 -15.58
N LYS A 123 -18.36 -20.82 -16.29
CA LYS A 123 -17.13 -21.08 -17.03
C LYS A 123 -16.06 -20.04 -16.62
N PRO A 124 -15.35 -20.28 -15.51
CA PRO A 124 -14.34 -19.34 -15.02
C PRO A 124 -13.19 -19.19 -16.00
N ASP A 125 -12.71 -17.97 -16.19
CA ASP A 125 -11.42 -17.69 -16.81
C ASP A 125 -10.32 -17.86 -15.75
N PHE A 126 -9.62 -18.98 -15.80
CA PHE A 126 -8.61 -19.34 -14.81
C PHE A 126 -7.31 -18.55 -14.93
N ASP A 127 -6.99 -18.06 -16.13
CA ASP A 127 -5.80 -17.25 -16.35
C ASP A 127 -6.01 -15.85 -15.77
N ALA A 128 -7.17 -15.25 -16.06
CA ALA A 128 -7.58 -13.98 -15.45
C ALA A 128 -7.69 -14.10 -13.91
N LEU A 129 -8.21 -15.23 -13.41
CA LEU A 129 -8.27 -15.49 -11.97
C LEU A 129 -6.85 -15.45 -11.38
N ASN A 130 -5.92 -16.23 -11.94
CA ASN A 130 -4.55 -16.31 -11.44
C ASN A 130 -3.83 -14.94 -11.42
N ASP A 131 -4.02 -14.13 -12.46
CA ASP A 131 -3.43 -12.79 -12.54
C ASP A 131 -3.93 -11.86 -11.43
N HIS A 132 -5.25 -11.82 -11.20
CA HIS A 132 -5.84 -10.99 -10.14
C HIS A 132 -5.45 -11.46 -8.74
N LEU A 133 -5.18 -12.75 -8.57
CA LEU A 133 -4.71 -13.31 -7.31
C LEU A 133 -3.26 -12.93 -7.00
N ILE A 134 -2.38 -13.00 -7.99
CA ILE A 134 -0.99 -12.56 -7.84
C ILE A 134 -0.96 -11.06 -7.52
N LYS A 135 -1.79 -10.25 -8.19
CA LYS A 135 -1.95 -8.81 -7.91
C LYS A 135 -2.43 -8.55 -6.49
N LEU A 136 -3.50 -9.21 -6.06
CA LEU A 136 -4.02 -9.06 -4.69
C LEU A 136 -2.97 -9.45 -3.65
N SER A 137 -2.31 -10.61 -3.81
CA SER A 137 -1.26 -11.06 -2.89
C SER A 137 -0.05 -10.11 -2.86
N GLY A 138 0.37 -9.61 -4.02
CA GLY A 138 1.45 -8.64 -4.14
C GLY A 138 1.12 -7.32 -3.45
N ASN A 139 -0.10 -6.81 -3.64
CA ASN A 139 -0.58 -5.60 -3.00
C ASN A 139 -0.69 -5.77 -1.48
N LEU A 140 -1.22 -6.90 -1.04
CA LEU A 140 -1.37 -7.18 0.38
C LEU A 140 -0.03 -7.19 1.11
N LYS A 141 0.99 -7.79 0.49
CA LYS A 141 2.36 -7.82 1.00
C LYS A 141 3.04 -6.46 0.93
N LYS A 142 2.91 -5.73 -0.18
CA LYS A 142 3.57 -4.43 -0.36
C LYS A 142 3.08 -3.39 0.64
N GLU A 143 1.77 -3.35 0.90
CA GLU A 143 1.18 -2.36 1.81
C GLU A 143 1.43 -2.70 3.28
N ARG A 144 1.57 -3.97 3.62
CA ARG A 144 1.64 -4.44 5.01
C ARG A 144 3.03 -4.95 5.44
N MET A 145 3.98 -5.12 4.52
CA MET A 145 5.38 -5.51 4.80
C MET A 145 6.05 -4.64 5.87
N TYR A 146 5.69 -3.36 5.95
CA TYR A 146 6.24 -2.46 6.95
C TYR A 146 5.92 -2.92 8.39
N HIS A 147 4.85 -3.67 8.63
CA HIS A 147 4.53 -4.22 9.96
C HIS A 147 5.45 -5.36 10.40
N HIS A 148 5.93 -6.17 9.45
CA HIS A 148 6.89 -7.22 9.75
C HIS A 148 8.27 -6.65 10.13
N ASP A 149 8.67 -5.52 9.54
CA ASP A 149 9.90 -4.82 9.94
C ASP A 149 9.78 -4.18 11.33
N TYR A 150 8.57 -3.75 11.75
CA TYR A 150 8.33 -3.27 13.12
C TYR A 150 8.33 -4.38 14.17
N TYR A 151 8.15 -5.65 13.78
CA TYR A 151 8.30 -6.80 14.68
C TYR A 151 9.77 -7.08 15.09
N PHE A 152 10.74 -6.27 14.64
CA PHE A 152 12.16 -6.37 15.02
C PHE A 152 12.73 -5.20 15.87
N ALA A 153 11.91 -4.29 16.40
CA ALA A 153 12.43 -3.21 17.27
C ALA A 153 12.05 -3.32 18.76
N THR A 154 11.50 -4.44 19.24
CA THR A 154 11.26 -4.65 20.69
C THR A 154 12.53 -4.81 21.54
N LYS A 155 13.73 -4.68 20.96
CA LYS A 155 15.01 -4.62 21.71
C LYS A 155 16.00 -3.52 21.28
N LYS A 156 15.60 -2.49 20.54
CA LYS A 156 16.51 -1.36 20.17
C LYS A 156 15.94 0.05 20.33
N THR A 157 14.92 0.24 21.17
CA THR A 157 14.46 1.58 21.58
C THR A 157 14.72 1.90 23.05
N THR A 158 15.56 1.14 23.75
CA THR A 158 16.29 1.67 24.91
C THR A 158 17.43 2.53 24.39
N ASN A 159 17.16 3.82 24.13
CA ASN A 159 18.08 4.97 24.24
C ASN A 159 17.70 6.20 23.40
N PHE A 160 16.42 6.38 23.03
CA PHE A 160 15.91 7.75 22.81
C PHE A 160 15.07 8.16 24.02
N LYS A 161 15.76 8.62 25.07
CA LYS A 161 15.15 9.52 26.04
C LYS A 161 14.95 10.87 25.34
N ALA A 162 13.70 11.25 25.14
CA ALA A 162 13.33 12.66 25.05
C ALA A 162 12.97 13.12 26.47
N ASN A 163 13.94 13.76 27.12
CA ASN A 163 13.83 14.79 28.17
C ASN A 163 15.25 15.23 28.54
#